data_AF-A0AAV4INT9-F1
#
_entry.id   AF-A0AAV4INT9-F1
#
_cell.length_a   1.000
_cell.length_b   1.000
_cell.length_c   1.000
_cell.angle_alpha   90.00
_cell.angle_beta   90.00
_cell.angle_gamma   90.00
#
_symmetry.space_group_name_H-M   'P 1'
#
loop_
_entity.id
_entity.type
_entity.pdbx_description
1 polymer ?
#
loop_
_entity_poly.entity_id
_entity_poly.type
_entity_poly.pdbx_seq_one_letter_code
_entity_poly.pdbx_strand_id
1 'polypeptide(L)'
;MKKRPKIPDVPGQTPYVVVVFNIVVVIVVIVVVFVVVVIIIAVVVVVAVEVVVLVVVVVEAILVVVVVVVVVCNERPLSIFILESRWRLFGHILRRDSQIPANQAMSGYFVTEGSKFKGRPLTTLPVVLNRDLSRIINSNLQLKSSHDLEHLRSIAQQRDEWTKLTARIREAAEASQSEH
;
A
#
# COMPACT_ATOMS: atom_id res chain seq x y z
N MET A 1 25.33 -111.97 7.43
CA MET A 1 25.62 -110.55 7.12
C MET A 1 24.55 -110.00 6.18
N LYS A 2 23.67 -109.11 6.65
CA LYS A 2 22.57 -108.52 5.86
C LYS A 2 23.03 -107.16 5.31
N LYS A 3 23.28 -107.05 3.99
CA LYS A 3 23.64 -105.79 3.34
C LYS A 3 22.44 -104.84 3.43
N ARG A 4 22.61 -103.67 4.04
CA ARG A 4 21.59 -102.61 4.05
C ARG A 4 21.42 -102.04 2.63
N PRO A 5 20.19 -101.74 2.18
CA PRO A 5 19.98 -101.11 0.89
C PRO A 5 20.55 -99.68 0.91
N LYS A 6 21.26 -99.33 -0.16
CA LYS A 6 21.84 -98.00 -0.37
C LYS A 6 20.72 -97.06 -0.79
N ILE A 7 20.41 -96.09 0.07
CA ILE A 7 19.43 -95.04 -0.21
C ILE A 7 19.97 -94.24 -1.41
N PRO A 8 19.18 -94.02 -2.48
CA PRO A 8 19.61 -93.18 -3.58
C PRO A 8 19.71 -91.74 -3.07
N ASP A 9 20.91 -91.18 -3.19
CA ASP A 9 21.16 -89.76 -2.93
C ASP A 9 20.47 -88.98 -4.06
N VAL A 10 19.41 -88.23 -3.73
CA VAL A 10 18.64 -87.44 -4.69
C VAL A 10 19.42 -86.14 -4.93
N PRO A 11 20.10 -85.96 -6.08
CA PRO A 11 20.85 -84.75 -6.33
C PRO A 11 19.88 -83.67 -6.83
N GLY A 12 19.72 -82.59 -6.07
CA GLY A 12 19.21 -81.32 -6.62
C GLY A 12 17.96 -80.69 -6.00
N GLN A 13 17.48 -81.11 -4.83
CA GLN A 13 16.27 -80.53 -4.23
C GLN A 13 16.50 -79.38 -3.22
N THR A 14 17.77 -79.03 -2.94
CA THR A 14 18.14 -77.92 -2.05
C THR A 14 18.26 -76.51 -2.68
N PRO A 15 18.58 -76.30 -3.98
CA PRO A 15 18.73 -74.94 -4.52
C PRO A 15 17.39 -74.23 -4.74
N TYR A 16 16.33 -74.96 -5.10
CA TYR A 16 15.01 -74.36 -5.40
C TYR A 16 14.36 -73.71 -4.18
N VAL A 17 14.46 -74.35 -3.01
CA VAL A 17 13.85 -73.83 -1.76
C VAL A 17 14.55 -72.53 -1.32
N VAL A 18 15.87 -72.46 -1.45
CA VAL A 18 16.65 -71.26 -1.11
C VAL A 18 16.36 -70.12 -2.09
N VAL A 19 16.23 -70.41 -3.39
CA VAL A 19 15.87 -69.42 -4.42
C VAL A 19 14.47 -68.87 -4.18
N VAL A 20 13.48 -69.73 -3.92
CA VAL A 20 12.10 -69.30 -3.62
C VAL A 20 12.05 -68.46 -2.35
N PHE A 21 12.77 -68.86 -1.30
CA PHE A 21 12.86 -68.09 -0.06
C PHE A 21 13.44 -66.69 -0.28
N ASN A 22 14.54 -66.58 -1.03
CA ASN A 22 15.15 -65.29 -1.35
C ASN A 22 14.22 -64.40 -2.17
N ILE A 23 13.48 -64.96 -3.14
CA ILE A 23 12.48 -64.21 -3.91
C ILE A 23 11.38 -63.67 -2.99
N VAL A 24 10.85 -64.49 -2.09
CA VAL A 24 9.83 -64.07 -1.12
C VAL A 24 10.35 -62.95 -0.22
N VAL A 25 11.58 -63.06 0.30
CA VAL A 25 12.22 -62.02 1.12
C VAL A 25 12.35 -60.72 0.33
N VAL A 26 12.81 -60.77 -0.92
CA VAL A 26 12.94 -59.59 -1.79
C VAL A 26 11.58 -58.92 -2.02
N ILE A 27 10.53 -59.71 -2.30
CA ILE A 27 9.17 -59.19 -2.48
C ILE A 27 8.68 -58.50 -1.20
N VAL A 28 8.87 -59.11 -0.03
CA VAL A 28 8.48 -58.52 1.25
C VAL A 28 9.21 -57.21 1.49
N VAL A 29 10.51 -57.14 1.23
CA VAL A 29 11.30 -55.90 1.35
C VAL A 29 10.76 -54.82 0.41
N ILE A 30 10.47 -55.15 -0.85
CA ILE A 30 9.90 -54.19 -1.82
C ILE A 30 8.54 -53.66 -1.34
N VAL A 31 7.67 -54.54 -0.83
CA VAL A 31 6.35 -54.15 -0.31
C VAL A 31 6.51 -53.23 0.89
N VAL A 32 7.40 -53.55 1.84
CA VAL A 32 7.67 -52.72 3.01
C VAL A 32 8.19 -51.33 2.59
N VAL A 33 9.17 -51.29 1.67
CA VAL A 33 9.71 -50.03 1.15
C VAL A 33 8.61 -49.21 0.47
N PHE A 34 7.76 -49.83 -0.35
CA PHE A 34 6.65 -49.17 -1.02
C PHE A 34 5.66 -48.55 0.00
N VAL A 35 5.27 -49.31 1.02
CA VAL A 35 4.38 -48.82 2.09
C VAL A 35 5.00 -47.64 2.82
N VAL A 36 6.29 -47.70 3.17
CA VAL A 36 7.01 -46.60 3.83
C VAL A 36 7.04 -45.35 2.94
N VAL A 37 7.32 -45.49 1.64
CA VAL A 37 7.32 -44.37 0.69
C VAL A 37 5.93 -43.74 0.59
N VAL A 38 4.86 -44.53 0.51
CA VAL A 38 3.48 -44.03 0.47
C VAL A 38 3.14 -43.24 1.73
N ILE A 39 3.54 -43.73 2.91
CA ILE A 39 3.35 -43.03 4.19
C ILE A 39 4.09 -41.70 4.20
N ILE A 40 5.35 -41.67 3.76
CA ILE A 40 6.14 -40.43 3.69
C ILE A 40 5.46 -39.41 2.78
N ILE A 41 5.03 -39.83 1.58
CA ILE A 41 4.32 -38.95 0.65
C ILE A 41 3.03 -38.40 1.29
N ALA A 42 2.24 -39.26 1.93
CA ALA A 42 1.02 -38.84 2.62
C ALA A 42 1.31 -37.79 3.71
N VAL A 43 2.35 -38.01 4.52
CA VAL A 43 2.77 -37.04 5.56
C VAL A 43 3.21 -35.72 4.94
N VAL A 44 4.02 -35.76 3.87
CA VAL A 44 4.46 -34.54 3.16
C VAL A 44 3.27 -33.77 2.60
N VAL A 45 2.29 -34.45 2.02
CA VAL A 45 1.07 -33.81 1.49
C VAL A 45 0.26 -33.16 2.61
N VAL A 46 0.07 -33.84 3.75
CA VAL A 46 -0.66 -33.28 4.90
C VAL A 46 0.03 -32.02 5.41
N VAL A 47 1.36 -32.07 5.62
CA VAL A 47 2.14 -30.91 6.08
C VAL A 47 2.06 -29.77 5.07
N ALA A 48 2.16 -30.06 3.77
CA ALA A 48 2.06 -29.03 2.73
C ALA A 48 0.68 -28.35 2.75
N VAL A 49 -0.40 -29.12 2.92
CA VAL A 49 -1.76 -28.58 3.02
C VAL A 49 -1.90 -27.69 4.26
N GLU A 50 -1.42 -28.13 5.42
CA GLU A 50 -1.45 -27.31 6.65
C GLU A 50 -0.71 -25.98 6.48
N VAL A 51 0.48 -26.01 5.86
CA VAL A 51 1.25 -24.79 5.57
C VAL A 51 0.48 -23.86 4.64
N VAL A 52 -0.13 -24.38 3.57
CA VAL A 52 -0.93 -23.58 2.64
C VAL A 52 -2.12 -22.94 3.36
N VAL A 53 -2.84 -23.69 4.19
CA VAL A 53 -3.95 -23.17 4.98
C VAL A 53 -3.48 -22.05 5.90
N LEU A 54 -2.35 -22.24 6.60
CA LEU A 54 -1.79 -21.24 7.50
C LEU A 54 -1.41 -19.96 6.73
N VAL A 55 -0.76 -20.09 5.57
CA VAL A 55 -0.40 -18.95 4.71
C VAL A 55 -1.65 -18.18 4.27
N VAL A 56 -2.70 -18.87 3.82
CA VAL A 56 -3.95 -18.23 3.39
C VAL A 56 -4.59 -17.46 4.56
N VAL A 57 -4.68 -18.07 5.75
CA VAL A 57 -5.24 -17.41 6.94
C VAL A 57 -4.42 -16.18 7.34
N VAL A 58 -3.09 -16.25 7.28
CA VAL A 58 -2.22 -15.11 7.58
C VAL A 58 -2.41 -13.99 6.56
N VAL A 59 -2.50 -14.31 5.27
CA VAL A 59 -2.75 -13.30 4.22
C VAL A 59 -4.10 -12.61 4.42
N GLU A 60 -5.16 -13.38 4.68
CA GLU A 60 -6.50 -12.84 4.99
C GLU A 60 -6.47 -11.95 6.24
N ALA A 61 -5.80 -12.39 7.31
CA ALA A 61 -5.66 -11.59 8.53
C ALA A 61 -4.91 -10.27 8.28
N ILE A 62 -3.82 -10.31 7.50
CA ILE A 62 -3.07 -9.11 7.11
C ILE A 62 -3.96 -8.18 6.29
N LEU A 63 -4.71 -8.70 5.32
CA LEU A 63 -5.61 -7.92 4.49
C LEU A 63 -6.68 -7.22 5.34
N VAL A 64 -7.29 -7.95 6.27
CA VAL A 64 -8.27 -7.39 7.22
C VAL A 64 -7.63 -6.30 8.08
N VAL A 65 -6.45 -6.53 8.64
CA VAL A 65 -5.76 -5.52 9.46
C VAL A 65 -5.46 -4.27 8.64
N VAL A 66 -4.94 -4.40 7.42
CA VAL A 66 -4.65 -3.26 6.54
C VAL A 66 -5.92 -2.47 6.22
N VAL A 67 -6.99 -3.17 5.82
CA VAL A 67 -8.27 -2.52 5.52
C VAL A 67 -8.84 -1.82 6.75
N VAL A 68 -8.82 -2.47 7.91
CA VAL A 68 -9.29 -1.87 9.17
C VAL A 68 -8.46 -0.64 9.52
N VAL A 69 -7.14 -0.69 9.40
CA VAL A 69 -6.27 0.47 9.66
C VAL A 69 -6.62 1.61 8.71
N VAL A 70 -6.80 1.35 7.42
CA VAL A 70 -7.19 2.39 6.45
C VAL A 70 -8.55 3.01 6.78
N VAL A 71 -9.54 2.19 7.17
CA VAL A 71 -10.89 2.64 7.50
C VAL A 71 -10.95 3.39 8.84
N VAL A 72 -10.22 2.92 9.85
CA VAL A 72 -10.20 3.51 11.20
C VAL A 72 -9.36 4.79 11.20
N CYS A 73 -8.19 4.76 10.58
CA CYS A 73 -7.32 5.91 10.42
C CYS A 73 -7.78 6.80 9.26
N ASN A 74 -9.09 6.99 9.08
CA ASN A 74 -9.73 7.95 8.15
C ASN A 74 -9.41 9.42 8.52
N GLU A 75 -8.14 9.66 8.82
CA GLU A 75 -7.54 10.90 9.23
C GLU A 75 -7.13 11.60 7.96
N ARG A 76 -7.68 12.80 7.75
CA ARG A 76 -7.28 13.61 6.61
C ARG A 76 -5.78 13.90 6.73
N PRO A 77 -5.00 13.77 5.65
CA PRO A 77 -3.59 14.03 5.71
C PRO A 77 -3.34 15.47 6.20
N LEU A 78 -2.35 15.64 7.08
CA LEU A 78 -2.04 16.92 7.74
C LEU A 78 -1.86 18.07 6.73
N SER A 79 -1.37 17.76 5.52
CA SER A 79 -1.23 18.72 4.43
C SER A 79 -2.55 19.36 4.01
N ILE A 80 -3.66 18.61 4.01
CA ILE A 80 -5.01 19.12 3.72
C ILE A 80 -5.50 20.01 4.86
N PHE A 81 -5.27 19.61 6.11
CA PHE A 81 -5.61 20.43 7.27
C PHE A 81 -4.87 21.79 7.28
N ILE A 82 -3.57 21.79 6.96
CA ILE A 82 -2.77 23.01 6.85
C ILE A 82 -3.29 23.90 5.71
N LEU A 83 -3.67 23.30 4.57
CA LEU A 83 -4.24 24.02 3.45
C LEU A 83 -5.56 24.70 3.84
N GLU A 84 -6.50 23.97 4.44
CA GLU A 84 -7.79 24.54 4.89
C GLU A 84 -7.58 25.69 5.88
N SER A 85 -6.69 25.50 6.85
CA SER A 85 -6.35 26.51 7.86
C SER A 85 -5.76 27.77 7.24
N ARG A 86 -4.86 27.61 6.25
CA ARG A 86 -4.28 28.73 5.49
C ARG A 86 -5.35 29.53 4.75
N TRP A 87 -6.24 28.86 4.01
CA TRP A 87 -7.31 29.53 3.26
C TRP A 87 -8.36 30.15 4.17
N ARG A 88 -8.64 29.54 5.31
CA ARG A 88 -9.52 30.11 6.34
C ARG A 88 -8.95 31.41 6.92
N LEU A 89 -7.67 31.40 7.29
CA LEU A 89 -6.98 32.60 7.78
C LEU A 89 -6.90 33.68 6.70
N PHE A 90 -6.55 33.32 5.48
CA PHE A 90 -6.44 34.28 4.38
C PHE A 90 -7.77 34.95 4.06
N GLY A 91 -8.86 34.18 4.00
CA GLY A 91 -10.21 34.73 3.84
C GLY A 91 -10.62 35.63 5.01
N HIS A 92 -10.17 35.34 6.23
CA HIS A 92 -10.41 36.23 7.37
C HIS A 92 -9.68 37.57 7.19
N ILE A 93 -8.41 37.56 6.76
CA ILE A 93 -7.61 38.75 6.49
C ILE A 93 -8.27 39.61 5.39
N LEU A 94 -8.71 38.99 4.28
CA LEU A 94 -9.34 39.71 3.16
C LEU A 94 -10.68 40.37 3.52
N ARG A 95 -11.42 39.82 4.48
CA ARG A 95 -12.69 40.38 4.95
C ARG A 95 -12.51 41.59 5.88
N ARG A 96 -11.36 41.70 6.53
CA ARG A 96 -11.04 42.83 7.42
C ARG A 96 -10.67 44.06 6.62
N ASP A 97 -10.62 45.21 7.28
CA ASP A 97 -10.21 46.49 6.70
C ASP A 97 -8.88 46.36 5.94
N SER A 98 -8.75 47.03 4.80
CA SER A 98 -7.51 47.07 4.03
C SER A 98 -6.35 47.74 4.79
N GLN A 99 -6.66 48.57 5.79
CA GLN A 99 -5.67 49.25 6.63
C GLN A 99 -4.98 48.35 7.66
N ILE A 100 -5.39 47.09 7.82
CA ILE A 100 -4.67 46.19 8.72
C ILE A 100 -3.28 45.86 8.15
N PRO A 101 -2.25 45.70 9.00
CA PRO A 101 -0.89 45.40 8.55
C PRO A 101 -0.78 44.18 7.63
N ALA A 102 -1.60 43.15 7.87
CA ALA A 102 -1.60 41.94 7.04
C ALA A 102 -2.10 42.19 5.59
N ASN A 103 -3.10 43.06 5.42
CA ASN A 103 -3.59 43.44 4.09
C ASN A 103 -2.58 44.35 3.39
N GLN A 104 -2.01 45.32 4.11
CA GLN A 104 -0.97 46.21 3.58
C GLN A 104 0.28 45.42 3.13
N ALA A 105 0.71 44.42 3.92
CA ALA A 105 1.82 43.54 3.56
C ALA A 105 1.50 42.70 2.31
N MET A 106 0.26 42.20 2.20
CA MET A 106 -0.18 41.42 1.04
C MET A 106 -0.25 42.28 -0.24
N SER A 107 -0.78 43.50 -0.15
CA SER A 107 -0.78 44.43 -1.28
C SER A 107 0.64 44.85 -1.65
N GLY A 108 1.49 45.14 -0.65
CA GLY A 108 2.88 45.55 -0.84
C GLY A 108 3.73 44.49 -1.54
N TYR A 109 3.42 43.20 -1.37
CA TYR A 109 4.10 42.12 -2.08
C TYR A 109 4.04 42.26 -3.62
N PHE A 110 2.93 42.81 -4.15
CA PHE A 110 2.73 42.98 -5.59
C PHE A 110 3.23 44.33 -6.11
N VAL A 111 3.58 45.26 -5.22
CA VAL A 111 4.17 46.55 -5.62
C VAL A 111 5.64 46.29 -5.94
N THR A 112 6.00 46.35 -7.22
CA THR A 112 7.38 46.16 -7.67
C THR A 112 8.25 47.35 -7.25
N GLU A 113 8.93 47.21 -6.11
CA GLU A 113 10.00 48.12 -5.69
C GLU A 113 11.33 47.38 -5.69
N GLY A 114 12.15 47.62 -6.73
CA GLY A 114 13.56 47.21 -6.76
C GLY A 114 13.89 45.92 -7.52
N SER A 115 15.19 45.73 -7.74
CA SER A 115 15.73 44.57 -8.45
C SER A 115 15.36 43.27 -7.72
N LYS A 116 14.72 42.35 -8.43
CA LYS A 116 14.45 40.99 -7.90
C LYS A 116 15.79 40.32 -7.64
N PHE A 117 16.23 40.30 -6.39
CA PHE A 117 17.43 39.56 -5.99
C PHE A 117 17.24 38.09 -6.39
N LYS A 118 18.11 37.59 -7.28
CA LYS A 118 18.14 36.18 -7.69
C LYS A 118 18.65 35.35 -6.50
N GLY A 119 17.73 34.89 -5.66
CA GLY A 119 17.97 33.97 -4.55
C GLY A 119 17.10 32.71 -4.62
N ARG A 120 17.07 31.95 -3.53
CA ARG A 120 16.18 30.79 -3.35
C ARG A 120 14.73 31.15 -3.70
N PRO A 121 13.97 30.29 -4.39
CA PRO A 121 12.55 30.53 -4.64
C PRO A 121 11.83 30.87 -3.33
N LEU A 122 11.23 32.05 -3.29
CA LEU A 122 10.52 32.54 -2.11
C LEU A 122 9.33 31.61 -1.83
N THR A 123 9.30 30.99 -0.66
CA THR A 123 8.14 30.25 -0.14
C THR A 123 7.15 31.20 0.53
N THR A 124 6.98 32.40 -0.03
CA THR A 124 6.10 33.43 0.52
C THR A 124 4.65 33.01 0.37
N LEU A 125 3.80 33.53 1.26
CA LEU A 125 2.38 33.22 1.31
C LEU A 125 1.69 33.36 -0.09
N PRO A 126 1.93 34.41 -0.89
CA PRO A 126 1.33 34.55 -2.21
C PRO A 126 1.73 33.45 -3.20
N VAL A 127 2.98 32.99 -3.17
CA VAL A 127 3.47 31.91 -4.05
C VAL A 127 2.78 30.60 -3.72
N VAL A 128 2.63 30.30 -2.43
CA VAL A 128 1.96 29.07 -1.96
C VAL A 128 0.47 29.12 -2.28
N LEU A 129 -0.20 30.25 -2.05
CA LEU A 129 -1.60 30.44 -2.40
C LEU A 129 -1.84 30.34 -3.92
N ASN A 130 -0.97 30.92 -4.75
CA ASN A 130 -1.07 30.78 -6.20
C ASN A 130 -0.87 29.33 -6.65
N ARG A 131 0.02 28.58 -5.98
CA ARG A 131 0.16 27.13 -6.22
C ARG A 131 -1.11 26.37 -5.86
N ASP A 132 -1.74 26.70 -4.74
CA ASP A 132 -3.01 26.11 -4.35
C ASP A 132 -4.11 26.36 -5.38
N LEU A 133 -4.23 27.60 -5.89
CA LEU A 133 -5.19 27.95 -6.95
C LEU A 133 -4.92 27.19 -8.26
N SER A 134 -3.65 26.99 -8.62
CA SER A 134 -3.28 26.28 -9.85
C SER A 134 -3.70 24.82 -9.88
N ARG A 135 -4.06 24.22 -8.74
CA ARG A 135 -4.59 22.85 -8.68
C ARG A 135 -6.04 22.74 -9.18
N ILE A 136 -6.79 23.84 -9.16
CA ILE A 136 -8.18 23.81 -9.63
C ILE A 136 -8.19 23.78 -11.15
N ILE A 137 -8.53 22.62 -11.71
CA ILE A 137 -8.75 22.44 -13.15
C ILE A 137 -9.89 23.38 -13.60
N ASN A 138 -9.67 24.11 -14.70
CA ASN A 138 -10.63 25.07 -15.29
C ASN A 138 -10.95 26.31 -14.44
N SER A 139 -10.04 26.76 -13.56
CA SER A 139 -10.18 28.07 -12.92
C SER A 139 -9.25 29.11 -13.54
N ASN A 140 -9.78 30.30 -13.79
CA ASN A 140 -8.99 31.47 -14.19
C ASN A 140 -8.42 32.22 -12.97
N LEU A 141 -8.48 31.62 -11.78
CA LEU A 141 -8.05 32.25 -10.53
C LEU A 141 -6.54 32.13 -10.40
N GLN A 142 -5.87 33.27 -10.21
CA GLN A 142 -4.44 33.35 -9.96
C GLN A 142 -4.21 34.37 -8.84
N LEU A 143 -3.00 34.40 -8.29
CA LEU A 143 -2.58 35.41 -7.33
C LEU A 143 -1.19 35.91 -7.72
N LYS A 144 -1.13 36.68 -8.80
CA LYS A 144 0.12 37.20 -9.40
C LYS A 144 0.21 38.72 -9.37
N SER A 145 -0.92 39.40 -9.27
CA SER A 145 -1.02 40.86 -9.29
C SER A 145 -1.91 41.38 -8.16
N SER A 146 -1.82 42.69 -7.90
CA SER A 146 -2.73 43.40 -7.00
C SER A 146 -4.18 43.33 -7.46
N HIS A 147 -4.43 43.31 -8.77
CA HIS A 147 -5.77 43.13 -9.34
C HIS A 147 -6.35 41.77 -8.97
N ASP A 148 -5.54 40.71 -9.07
CA ASP A 148 -5.97 39.36 -8.69
C ASP A 148 -6.31 39.26 -7.20
N LEU A 149 -5.55 39.97 -6.36
CA LEU A 149 -5.79 40.06 -4.93
C LEU A 149 -7.15 40.72 -4.63
N GLU A 150 -7.49 41.80 -5.34
CA GLU A 150 -8.78 42.48 -5.18
C GLU A 150 -9.95 41.62 -5.68
N HIS A 151 -9.74 40.87 -6.77
CA HIS A 151 -10.72 39.89 -7.24
C HIS A 151 -10.94 38.76 -6.21
N LEU A 152 -9.87 38.25 -5.58
CA LEU A 152 -10.03 37.29 -4.48
C LEU A 152 -10.69 37.91 -3.25
N ARG A 153 -10.47 39.21 -3.01
CA ARG A 153 -11.11 39.95 -1.92
C ARG A 153 -12.62 40.04 -2.13
N SER A 154 -13.09 40.33 -3.35
CA SER A 154 -14.52 40.37 -3.66
C SER A 154 -15.20 39.00 -3.45
N ILE A 155 -14.53 37.91 -3.84
CA ILE A 155 -14.97 36.54 -3.56
C ILE A 155 -14.98 36.27 -2.04
N ALA A 156 -13.95 36.72 -1.31
CA ALA A 156 -13.85 36.51 0.14
C ALA A 156 -14.99 37.18 0.92
N GLN A 157 -15.45 38.36 0.49
CA GLN A 157 -16.59 39.05 1.11
C GLN A 157 -17.87 38.20 1.04
N GLN A 158 -18.04 37.44 -0.03
CA GLN A 158 -19.13 36.48 -0.17
C GLN A 158 -18.74 35.16 0.53
N ARG A 159 -19.22 34.97 1.76
CA ARG A 159 -18.83 33.82 2.60
C ARG A 159 -19.09 32.48 1.91
N ASP A 160 -20.21 32.35 1.21
CA ASP A 160 -20.58 31.11 0.53
C ASP A 160 -19.66 30.81 -0.65
N GLU A 161 -19.35 31.81 -1.47
CA GLU A 161 -18.41 31.68 -2.59
C GLU A 161 -17.00 31.36 -2.10
N TRP A 162 -16.56 31.98 -1.00
CA TRP A 162 -15.28 31.64 -0.38
C TRP A 162 -15.22 30.19 0.12
N THR A 163 -16.29 29.71 0.75
CA THR A 163 -16.38 28.32 1.20
C THR A 163 -16.36 27.36 0.02
N LYS A 164 -17.12 27.64 -1.05
CA LYS A 164 -17.09 26.85 -2.29
C LYS A 164 -15.70 26.82 -2.93
N LEU A 165 -15.03 27.96 -3.01
CA LEU A 165 -13.66 28.05 -3.52
C LEU A 165 -12.71 27.18 -2.69
N THR A 166 -12.75 27.31 -1.37
CA THR A 166 -11.89 26.54 -0.46
C THR A 166 -12.16 25.04 -0.56
N ALA A 167 -13.43 24.63 -0.71
CA ALA A 167 -13.81 23.23 -0.92
C ALA A 167 -13.24 22.68 -2.24
N ARG A 168 -13.33 23.44 -3.34
CA ARG A 168 -12.74 23.05 -4.64
C ARG A 168 -11.23 22.89 -4.58
N ILE A 169 -10.53 23.78 -3.85
CA ILE A 169 -9.07 23.68 -3.67
C ILE A 169 -8.73 22.42 -2.88
N ARG A 170 -9.50 22.11 -1.84
CA ARG A 170 -9.33 20.89 -1.05
C ARG A 170 -9.53 19.64 -1.90
N GLU A 171 -10.65 19.55 -2.63
CA GLU A 171 -10.97 18.40 -3.47
C GLU A 171 -9.88 18.16 -4.53
N ALA A 172 -9.36 19.23 -5.14
CA ALA A 172 -8.24 19.14 -6.07
C ALA A 172 -6.94 18.66 -5.38
N ALA A 173 -6.69 19.08 -4.14
CA ALA A 173 -5.53 18.65 -3.37
C ALA A 173 -5.64 17.19 -2.90
N GLU A 174 -6.83 16.73 -2.53
CA GLU A 174 -7.11 15.32 -2.19
C GLU A 174 -6.95 14.41 -3.41
N ALA A 175 -7.49 14.81 -4.58
CA ALA A 175 -7.31 14.07 -5.83
C ALA A 175 -5.84 13.93 -6.24
N SER A 176 -5.04 14.98 -6.04
CA SER A 176 -3.59 14.95 -6.32
C SER A 176 -2.81 14.00 -5.40
N GLN A 177 -3.36 13.64 -4.24
CA GLN A 177 -2.72 12.74 -3.27
C GLN A 177 -3.09 11.28 -3.49
N SER A 178 -4.25 10.98 -4.09
CA SER A 178 -4.63 9.60 -4.43
C SER A 178 -3.90 9.02 -5.64
N GLU A 179 -3.21 9.86 -6.44
CA GLU A 179 -2.45 9.43 -7.62
C GLU A 179 -0.99 9.00 -7.31
N HIS A 180 -0.54 9.15 -6.06
CA HIS A 180 0.81 8.79 -5.59
C HIS A 180 0.80 7.63 -4.62
#